data_AF-A0A6P2DHR6-F1
#
_entry.id   AF-A0A6P2DHR6-F1
#
_cell.length_a   1.000
_cell.length_b   1.000
_cell.length_c   1.000
_cell.angle_alpha   90.00
_cell.angle_beta   90.00
_cell.angle_gamma   90.00
#
_symmetry.space_group_name_H-M   'P 1'
#
loop_
_entity.id
_entity.type
_entity.pdbx_description
1 polymer ?
#
loop_
_entity_poly.entity_id
_entity_poly.type
_entity_poly.pdbx_seq_one_letter_code
_entity_poly.pdbx_strand_id
1 'polypeptide(L)'
;MTTVPLSLLLRPAARIPGEVARVQQAASALGLEPTATGRATISCRVSQERFAELFGEPAIAVSARAPGRSDAGTPGGFAEAVLPVPAALAEWVESLSVTPPATRH
;
A
#
# COMPACT_ATOMS: atom_id res chain seq x y z
N MET A 1 10.70 9.30 -9.58
CA MET A 1 9.52 8.44 -9.77
C MET A 1 8.59 8.60 -8.58
N THR A 2 7.32 8.86 -8.81
CA THR A 2 6.30 8.94 -7.74
C THR A 2 5.83 7.54 -7.41
N THR A 3 5.86 7.16 -6.14
CA THR A 3 5.43 5.83 -5.68
C THR A 3 4.18 5.93 -4.83
N VAL A 4 3.28 4.97 -5.01
CA VAL A 4 2.03 4.82 -4.26
C VAL A 4 2.31 3.90 -3.07
N PRO A 5 2.11 4.35 -1.83
CA PRO A 5 2.26 3.50 -0.66
C PRO A 5 1.05 2.57 -0.53
N LEU A 6 1.31 1.28 -0.33
CA LEU A 6 0.29 0.24 -0.17
C LEU A 6 0.45 -0.45 1.18
N SER A 7 -0.64 -1.00 1.69
CA SER A 7 -0.70 -1.86 2.85
C SER A 7 -1.36 -3.18 2.48
N LEU A 8 -0.66 -4.29 2.72
CA LEU A 8 -1.17 -5.64 2.55
C LEU A 8 -1.54 -6.17 3.94
N LEU A 9 -2.82 -6.43 4.20
CA LEU A 9 -3.24 -7.14 5.39
C LEU A 9 -3.12 -8.64 5.15
N LEU A 10 -2.36 -9.33 6.00
CA LEU A 10 -2.16 -10.76 5.91
C LEU A 10 -3.28 -11.52 6.62
N ARG A 11 -3.71 -12.61 5.99
CA ARG A 11 -4.56 -13.62 6.64
C ARG A 11 -3.83 -14.20 7.87
N PRO A 12 -4.54 -14.62 8.93
CA PRO A 12 -3.91 -15.13 10.15
C PRO A 12 -2.87 -16.23 9.93
N ALA A 13 -3.13 -17.18 9.02
CA ALA A 13 -2.22 -18.28 8.71
C ALA A 13 -0.90 -17.83 8.04
N ALA A 14 -0.90 -16.67 7.38
CA ALA A 14 0.26 -16.13 6.68
C ALA A 14 1.13 -15.20 7.55
N ARG A 15 0.79 -14.99 8.83
CA ARG A 15 1.51 -14.08 9.75
C ARG A 15 2.75 -14.69 10.41
N ILE A 16 3.24 -15.81 9.89
CA ILE A 16 4.43 -16.49 10.37
C ILE A 16 5.64 -16.15 9.48
N PRO A 17 6.88 -16.13 10.01
CA PRO A 17 8.04 -15.63 9.26
C PRO A 17 8.25 -16.26 7.88
N GLY A 18 8.04 -17.58 7.76
CA GLY A 18 8.21 -18.29 6.49
C GLY A 18 7.20 -17.87 5.42
N GLU A 19 5.94 -17.66 5.80
CA GLU A 19 4.90 -17.20 4.89
C GLU A 19 5.07 -15.71 4.56
N VAL A 20 5.45 -14.89 5.54
CA VAL A 20 5.77 -13.47 5.30
C VAL A 20 6.84 -13.33 4.22
N ALA A 21 7.91 -14.13 4.26
CA ALA A 21 8.95 -14.11 3.24
C ALA A 21 8.42 -14.50 1.84
N ARG A 22 7.50 -15.48 1.77
CA ARG A 22 6.83 -15.87 0.51
C ARG A 22 5.96 -14.75 -0.03
N VAL A 23 5.18 -14.09 0.83
CA VAL A 23 4.36 -12.93 0.43
C VAL A 23 5.23 -11.80 -0.10
N GLN A 24 6.34 -11.49 0.57
CA GLN A 24 7.28 -10.46 0.09
C GLN A 24 7.85 -10.80 -1.28
N GLN A 25 8.24 -12.06 -1.51
CA GLN A 25 8.72 -12.49 -2.83
C GLN A 25 7.63 -12.40 -3.90
N ALA A 26 6.42 -12.86 -3.60
CA ALA A 26 5.28 -12.77 -4.52
C ALA A 26 4.91 -11.31 -4.84
N ALA A 27 4.94 -10.43 -3.84
CA ALA A 27 4.72 -9.00 -4.01
C ALA A 27 5.80 -8.37 -4.92
N SER A 28 7.08 -8.69 -4.68
CA SER A 28 8.20 -8.27 -5.52
C SER A 28 8.06 -8.74 -6.97
N ALA A 29 7.61 -9.97 -7.20
CA ALA A 29 7.37 -10.49 -8.54
C ALA A 29 6.25 -9.75 -9.30
N LEU A 30 5.33 -9.11 -8.57
CA LEU A 30 4.30 -8.25 -9.16
C LEU A 30 4.78 -6.81 -9.41
N GLY A 31 6.00 -6.47 -9.00
CA GLY A 31 6.54 -5.11 -9.08
C GLY A 31 6.16 -4.22 -7.88
N LEU A 32 5.66 -4.82 -6.79
CA LEU A 32 5.51 -4.14 -5.52
C LEU A 32 6.83 -4.23 -4.75
N GLU A 33 7.26 -3.16 -4.11
CA GLU A 33 8.47 -3.11 -3.30
C GLU A 33 8.09 -3.18 -1.81
N PRO A 34 8.27 -4.31 -1.11
CA PRO A 34 8.04 -4.38 0.33
C PRO A 34 9.02 -3.48 1.08
N THR A 35 8.51 -2.59 1.93
CA THR A 35 9.32 -1.61 2.66
C THR A 35 9.38 -1.86 4.16
N ALA A 36 8.34 -2.47 4.73
CA ALA A 36 8.29 -2.78 6.16
C ALA A 36 7.30 -3.92 6.44
N THR A 37 7.51 -4.61 7.55
CA THR A 37 6.60 -5.66 8.03
C THR A 37 6.15 -5.32 9.44
N GLY A 38 4.83 -5.22 9.63
CA GLY A 38 4.18 -5.13 10.93
C GLY A 38 3.69 -6.49 11.42
N ARG A 39 2.95 -6.51 12.54
CA ARG A 39 2.44 -7.75 13.14
C ARG A 39 1.48 -8.54 12.23
N ALA A 40 0.70 -7.85 11.41
CA ALA A 40 -0.28 -8.45 10.51
C ALA A 40 -0.24 -7.85 9.10
N THR A 41 0.66 -6.91 8.85
CA THR A 41 0.67 -6.11 7.63
C THR A 41 2.05 -6.09 7.00
N ILE A 42 2.10 -5.99 5.67
CA ILE A 42 3.31 -5.65 4.93
C ILE A 42 3.06 -4.32 4.24
N SER A 43 3.89 -3.33 4.52
CA SER A 43 3.88 -2.06 3.81
C SER A 43 4.69 -2.21 2.54
N CYS A 44 4.13 -1.76 1.41
CA CYS A 44 4.78 -1.81 0.10
C CYS A 44 4.75 -0.43 -0.57
N ARG A 45 5.55 -0.29 -1.62
CA ARG A 45 5.48 0.81 -2.59
C ARG A 45 5.33 0.25 -3.99
N VAL A 46 4.73 1.01 -4.88
CA VAL A 46 4.66 0.67 -6.32
C VAL A 46 4.76 1.95 -7.13
N SER A 47 5.35 1.92 -8.32
CA SER A 47 5.31 3.10 -9.21
C SER A 47 3.88 3.38 -9.66
N GLN A 48 3.54 4.63 -9.97
CA GLN A 48 2.20 4.95 -10.51
C GLN A 48 1.90 4.18 -11.80
N GLU A 49 2.88 4.02 -12.69
CA GLU A 49 2.73 3.25 -13.94
C GLU A 49 2.36 1.81 -13.63
N ARG A 50 3.11 1.16 -12.73
CA ARG A 50 2.85 -0.23 -12.36
C ARG A 50 1.55 -0.40 -11.58
N PHE A 51 1.17 0.59 -10.78
CA PHE A 51 -0.14 0.63 -10.12
C PHE A 51 -1.27 0.61 -11.16
N ALA A 52 -1.20 1.49 -12.16
CA ALA A 52 -2.21 1.55 -13.22
C ALA A 52 -2.29 0.25 -14.01
N GLU A 53 -1.15 -0.38 -14.30
CA GLU A 53 -1.12 -1.69 -14.96
C GLU A 53 -1.76 -2.81 -14.12
N LEU A 54 -1.55 -2.80 -12.80
CA LEU A 54 -2.06 -3.84 -11.90
C LEU A 54 -3.56 -3.71 -11.62
N PHE A 55 -4.05 -2.48 -11.47
CA PHE A 55 -5.42 -2.21 -11.02
C PHE A 55 -6.33 -1.63 -12.11
N GLY A 56 -5.81 -1.38 -13.30
CA GLY A 56 -6.55 -0.85 -14.45
C GLY A 56 -6.79 0.66 -14.41
N GLU A 57 -6.47 1.32 -13.30
CA GLU A 57 -6.70 2.76 -13.09
C GLU A 57 -5.52 3.40 -12.32
N PRO A 58 -5.19 4.67 -12.60
CA PRO A 58 -4.15 5.37 -11.87
C PRO A 58 -4.57 5.66 -10.42
N ALA A 59 -3.61 5.67 -9.50
CA ALA A 59 -3.87 6.08 -8.13
C ALA A 59 -4.25 7.57 -8.06
N ILE A 60 -5.26 7.89 -7.26
CA ILE A 60 -5.79 9.25 -7.13
C ILE A 60 -4.84 10.08 -6.25
N ALA A 61 -4.19 11.07 -6.84
CA ALA A 61 -3.33 12.00 -6.10
C ALA A 61 -4.17 12.98 -5.27
N VAL A 62 -3.73 13.25 -4.04
CA VAL A 62 -4.32 14.24 -3.14
C VAL A 62 -3.30 15.36 -2.92
N SER A 63 -3.70 16.59 -3.19
CA SER A 63 -2.83 17.76 -3.00
C SER A 63 -2.64 18.07 -1.51
N ALA A 64 -1.43 18.50 -1.17
CA ALA A 64 -1.15 19.02 0.16
C ALA A 64 -1.95 20.32 0.39
N ARG A 65 -2.48 20.48 1.60
CA ARG A 65 -3.05 21.74 2.08
C ARG A 65 -2.11 22.33 3.12
N ALA A 66 -1.71 23.59 2.92
CA ALA A 66 -0.93 24.32 3.90
C ALA A 66 -1.69 24.43 5.24
N PRO A 67 -0.96 24.53 6.38
CA PRO A 67 -1.58 24.79 7.67
C PRO A 67 -2.47 26.03 7.64
N GLY A 68 -3.66 25.91 8.22
CA GLY A 68 -4.56 27.02 8.47
C GLY A 68 -4.28 27.69 9.82
N ARG A 69 -5.03 28.74 10.13
CA ARG A 69 -4.92 29.43 11.43
C ARG A 69 -5.27 28.53 12.63
N SER A 70 -6.02 27.46 12.40
CA SER A 70 -6.58 26.57 13.43
C SER A 70 -6.33 25.07 13.17
N ASP A 71 -5.55 24.71 12.15
CA ASP A 71 -5.25 23.31 11.83
C ASP A 71 -3.88 23.17 11.14
N ALA A 72 -3.25 22.00 11.30
CA ALA A 72 -1.92 21.71 10.77
C ALA A 72 -1.88 21.49 9.24
N GLY A 73 -2.99 21.66 8.53
CA GLY A 73 -3.09 21.34 7.12
C GLY A 73 -3.17 19.83 6.87
N THR A 74 -3.01 19.42 5.61
CA THR A 74 -2.97 18.01 5.23
C THR A 74 -1.77 17.74 4.33
N PRO A 75 -0.97 16.70 4.61
CA PRO A 75 0.08 16.30 3.69
C PRO A 75 -0.53 15.79 2.38
N GLY A 76 0.15 16.07 1.27
CA GLY A 76 -0.21 15.51 -0.03
C GLY A 76 0.21 14.05 -0.14
N GLY A 77 -0.36 13.32 -1.10
CA GLY A 77 -0.09 11.90 -1.30
C GLY A 77 -1.11 11.26 -2.22
N PHE A 78 -1.68 10.14 -1.77
CA PHE A 78 -2.69 9.39 -2.51
C PHE A 78 -3.93 9.18 -1.65
N ALA A 79 -5.10 9.20 -2.28
CA ALA A 79 -6.36 8.91 -1.61
C ALA A 79 -6.36 7.46 -1.12
N GLU A 80 -6.93 7.23 0.05
CA GLU A 80 -7.20 5.88 0.53
C GLU A 80 -8.16 5.17 -0.41
N ALA A 81 -7.83 3.94 -0.78
CA ALA A 81 -8.65 3.09 -1.62
C ALA A 81 -8.41 1.63 -1.25
N VAL A 82 -9.48 0.84 -1.16
CA VAL A 82 -9.40 -0.62 -1.08
C VAL A 82 -9.26 -1.15 -2.49
N LEU A 83 -8.27 -2.01 -2.71
CA LEU A 83 -7.91 -2.53 -4.02
C LEU A 83 -8.28 -4.01 -4.11
N PRO A 84 -8.60 -4.52 -5.32
CA PRO A 84 -8.71 -5.95 -5.52
C PRO A 84 -7.37 -6.61 -5.21
N VAL A 85 -7.39 -7.73 -4.47
CA VAL A 85 -6.19 -8.50 -4.17
C VAL A 85 -5.78 -9.26 -5.43
N PRO A 86 -4.57 -9.08 -5.97
CA PRO A 86 -4.09 -9.84 -7.12
C PRO A 86 -4.13 -11.34 -6.85
N ALA A 87 -4.48 -12.15 -7.86
CA ALA A 87 -4.62 -13.60 -7.71
C ALA A 87 -3.35 -14.27 -7.13
N ALA A 88 -2.17 -13.79 -7.52
CA ALA A 88 -0.88 -14.28 -7.01
C ALA A 88 -0.66 -14.02 -5.50
N LEU A 89 -1.49 -13.20 -4.85
CA LEU A 89 -1.42 -12.89 -3.42
C LEU A 89 -2.62 -13.40 -2.63
N ALA A 90 -3.68 -13.87 -3.30
CA ALA A 90 -4.98 -14.16 -2.68
C ALA A 90 -4.94 -15.23 -1.57
N GLU A 91 -3.98 -16.15 -1.65
CA GLU A 91 -3.75 -17.21 -0.65
C GLU A 91 -3.31 -16.64 0.70
N TRP A 92 -2.53 -15.55 0.70
CA TRP A 92 -1.92 -15.00 1.91
C TRP A 92 -2.52 -13.67 2.36
N VAL A 93 -3.01 -12.88 1.40
CA VAL A 93 -3.48 -11.52 1.63
C VAL A 93 -4.99 -11.51 1.77
N GLU A 94 -5.46 -10.88 2.84
CA GLU A 94 -6.87 -10.68 3.17
C GLU A 94 -7.42 -9.43 2.49
N SER A 95 -6.65 -8.33 2.55
CA SER A 95 -7.00 -7.08 1.88
C SER A 95 -5.76 -6.30 1.47
N LEU A 96 -5.93 -5.44 0.47
CA LEU A 96 -4.92 -4.55 -0.07
C LEU A 96 -5.50 -3.14 -0.13
N SER A 97 -4.76 -2.14 0.34
CA SER A 97 -5.21 -0.75 0.27
C SER A 97 -4.07 0.23 0.00
N VAL A 98 -4.43 1.40 -0.53
CA VAL A 98 -3.55 2.58 -0.57
C VAL A 98 -3.48 3.18 0.82
N THR A 99 -2.27 3.38 1.33
CA THR A 99 -2.08 4.03 2.63
C THR A 99 -2.19 5.55 2.44
N PRO A 100 -3.14 6.24 3.10
CA PRO A 100 -3.23 7.69 2.99
C PRO A 100 -1.98 8.37 3.55
N PRO A 101 -1.67 9.60 3.10
CA PRO A 101 -0.56 10.36 3.66
C PRO A 101 -0.81 10.60 5.15
N ALA A 102 0.16 10.21 5.98
CA ALA A 102 0.03 10.29 7.43
C ALA A 102 -0.16 11.74 7.88
N THR A 103 -1.33 12.08 8.41
CA THR A 103 -1.51 13.32 9.18
C THR A 103 -0.62 13.23 10.41
N ARG A 104 0.43 14.06 10.47
CA ARG A 104 1.11 14.33 11.74
C ARG A 104 0.13 15.12 12.59
N HIS A 105 -0.50 14.45 13.54
CA HIS A 105 -1.25 15.09 14.64
C HIS A 105 -0.28 15.60 15.70
#